data_AF-A0A1B3XMQ0-F1
#
_entry.id   AF-A0A1B3XMQ0-F1
#
_cell.length_a   1.000
_cell.length_b   1.000
_cell.length_c   1.000
_cell.angle_alpha   90.00
_cell.angle_beta   90.00
_cell.angle_gamma   90.00
#
_symmetry.space_group_name_H-M   'P 1'
#
loop_
_entity.id
_entity.type
_entity.pdbx_description
1 polymer ?
#
loop_
_entity_poly.entity_id
_entity_poly.type
_entity_poly.pdbx_seq_one_letter_code
_entity_poly.pdbx_strand_id
1 'polypeptide(L)'
;MKLAYKYDKNTLQYVPGGDILLNDNDPIPKWYTDNPPVTTGGQGMYKPKFVNGLWEEASENTIPIPPVLPKTEMEILQEDNLALKMAIAEMAEKIESEKIEMMLAVAELAELIKGGA
;
A
#
# COMPACT_ATOMS: atom_id res chain seq x y z
N MET A 1 10.95 28.11 24.34
CA MET A 1 10.43 27.52 23.08
C MET A 1 10.95 26.11 22.98
N LYS A 2 10.14 25.18 22.47
CA LYS A 2 10.48 23.76 22.32
C LYS A 2 10.28 23.29 20.89
N LEU A 3 11.14 22.38 20.44
CA LEU A 3 11.04 21.77 19.11
C LEU A 3 10.18 20.51 19.19
N ALA A 4 9.25 20.37 18.25
CA ALA A 4 8.41 19.18 18.11
C ALA A 4 8.74 18.49 16.78
N TYR A 5 9.12 17.23 16.85
CA TYR A 5 9.54 16.39 15.75
C TYR A 5 8.37 15.65 15.13
N LYS A 6 8.24 15.71 13.80
CA LYS A 6 7.11 15.12 13.08
C LYS A 6 7.33 13.64 12.80
N TYR A 7 6.28 12.85 13.01
CA TYR A 7 6.23 11.44 12.62
C TYR A 7 5.13 11.17 11.60
N ASP A 8 5.39 10.28 10.67
CA ASP A 8 4.40 9.81 9.71
C ASP A 8 3.36 8.93 10.42
N LYS A 9 2.09 9.27 10.21
CA LYS A 9 0.96 8.60 10.85
C LYS A 9 0.82 7.12 10.47
N ASN A 10 1.37 6.71 9.33
CA ASN A 10 1.23 5.37 8.78
C ASN A 10 2.46 4.51 9.10
N THR A 11 3.65 5.06 8.93
CA THR A 11 4.91 4.31 9.09
C THR A 11 5.51 4.45 10.49
N LEU A 12 5.04 5.43 11.29
CA LEU A 12 5.62 5.80 12.58
C LEU A 12 7.11 6.16 12.48
N GLN A 13 7.54 6.62 11.31
CA GLN A 13 8.91 7.08 11.05
C GLN A 13 8.98 8.60 11.15
N TYR A 14 10.14 9.09 11.59
CA TYR A 14 10.45 10.51 11.60
C TYR A 14 10.40 11.09 10.18
N VAL A 15 9.89 12.32 10.04
CA VAL A 15 9.83 13.06 8.77
C VAL A 15 10.85 14.20 8.81
N PRO A 16 12.03 14.05 8.18
CA PRO A 16 13.05 15.11 8.15
C PRO A 16 12.51 16.43 7.60
N GLY A 17 12.78 17.52 8.33
CA GLY A 17 12.34 18.87 7.95
C GLY A 17 10.86 19.15 8.20
N GLY A 18 10.14 18.22 8.84
CA GLY A 18 8.75 18.41 9.26
C GLY A 18 8.58 19.06 10.63
N ASP A 19 9.66 19.44 11.29
CA ASP A 19 9.68 19.90 12.69
C ASP A 19 9.04 21.27 12.86
N ILE A 20 8.42 21.48 14.01
CA ILE A 20 7.76 22.75 14.35
C ILE A 20 8.27 23.30 15.69
N LEU A 21 8.38 24.62 15.76
CA LEU A 21 8.72 25.32 17.00
C LEU A 21 7.44 25.71 17.73
N LEU A 22 7.32 25.28 18.98
CA LEU A 22 6.19 25.57 19.86
C LEU A 22 6.64 26.45 21.02
N ASN A 23 5.72 27.19 21.62
CA ASN A 23 6.01 27.80 22.93
C ASN A 23 6.04 26.70 23.99
N ASP A 24 6.72 26.95 25.12
CA ASP A 24 6.99 25.89 26.12
C ASP A 24 5.70 25.28 26.68
N ASN A 25 4.67 26.11 26.85
CA ASN A 25 3.37 25.73 27.40
C ASN A 25 2.37 25.25 26.35
N ASP A 26 2.71 25.31 25.05
CA ASP A 26 1.79 24.87 24.01
C ASP A 26 1.67 23.33 24.02
N PRO A 27 0.46 22.79 23.83
CA PRO A 27 0.28 21.34 23.70
C PRO A 27 0.99 20.83 22.44
N ILE A 28 1.64 19.67 22.55
CA ILE A 28 2.27 19.03 21.40
C ILE A 28 1.16 18.53 20.45
N PRO A 29 1.15 18.95 19.17
CA PRO A 29 0.14 18.51 18.22
C PRO A 29 0.23 17.01 17.96
N LYS A 30 -0.90 16.42 17.55
CA LYS A 30 -0.95 15.01 17.17
C LYS A 30 0.08 14.73 16.06
N TRP A 31 0.77 13.59 16.18
CA TRP A 31 1.86 13.17 15.28
C TRP A 31 3.18 13.93 15.45
N TYR A 32 3.32 14.66 16.55
CA TYR A 32 4.57 15.26 16.98
C TYR A 32 5.00 14.73 18.35
N THR A 33 6.29 14.79 18.62
CA THR A 33 6.88 14.52 19.93
C THR A 33 8.01 15.52 20.17
N ASP A 34 8.26 15.86 21.42
CA ASP A 34 9.44 16.64 21.84
C ASP A 34 10.71 15.77 21.97
N ASN A 35 10.62 14.47 21.69
CA ASN A 35 11.76 13.56 21.71
C ASN A 35 12.48 13.50 20.35
N PRO A 36 13.78 13.86 20.26
CA PRO A 36 14.51 13.91 19.00
C PRO A 36 14.63 12.55 18.30
N PRO A 37 14.62 12.52 16.96
CA PRO A 37 14.93 11.32 16.20
C PRO A 37 16.41 10.97 16.39
N VAL A 38 16.67 9.70 16.57
CA VAL A 38 17.99 9.18 16.90
C VAL A 38 18.70 8.76 15.57
N THR A 39 19.90 9.30 15.27
CA THR A 39 20.72 9.04 14.06
C THR A 39 21.83 7.94 14.13
N THR A 40 22.28 7.48 12.95
CA THR A 40 23.21 6.37 12.62
C THR A 40 24.64 6.41 13.19
N GLY A 41 24.87 7.03 14.36
CA GLY A 41 26.14 7.09 15.09
C GLY A 41 26.07 6.52 16.51
N GLY A 42 25.12 5.62 16.80
CA GLY A 42 24.90 5.08 18.15
C GLY A 42 23.81 5.81 18.95
N GLN A 43 22.99 6.56 18.27
CA GLN A 43 21.83 7.18 18.85
C GLN A 43 20.71 6.73 17.93
N GLY A 44 20.10 5.55 18.09
CA GLY A 44 19.19 4.97 17.07
C GLY A 44 18.02 4.22 17.66
N MET A 45 16.79 4.64 17.32
CA MET A 45 15.57 3.82 17.26
C MET A 45 15.18 2.97 18.48
N TYR A 46 14.59 3.59 19.49
CA TYR A 46 13.61 2.86 20.33
C TYR A 46 12.29 3.62 20.29
N LYS A 47 11.30 3.03 19.59
CA LYS A 47 9.92 3.52 19.58
C LYS A 47 9.45 3.56 21.04
N PRO A 48 9.07 4.71 21.64
CA PRO A 48 8.37 4.66 22.90
C PRO A 48 7.01 3.99 22.65
N LYS A 49 6.70 2.91 23.37
CA LYS A 49 5.43 2.19 23.26
C LYS A 49 4.45 2.82 24.23
N PHE A 50 3.25 3.15 23.77
CA PHE A 50 2.19 3.63 24.65
C PHE A 50 1.36 2.43 25.16
N VAL A 51 1.46 2.14 26.46
CA VAL A 51 0.77 1.01 27.12
C VAL A 51 0.09 1.54 28.38
N ASN A 52 -1.21 1.29 28.53
CA ASN A 52 -2.00 1.66 29.72
C ASN A 52 -1.91 3.13 30.15
N GLY A 53 -1.76 4.05 29.19
CA GLY A 53 -1.66 5.49 29.49
C GLY A 53 -0.24 5.99 29.79
N LEU A 54 0.78 5.14 29.68
CA LEU A 54 2.18 5.46 29.98
C LEU A 54 3.09 5.17 28.77
N TRP A 55 4.19 5.90 28.68
CA TRP A 55 5.23 5.70 27.67
C TRP A 55 6.33 4.78 28.24
N GLU A 56 6.57 3.65 27.57
CA GLU A 56 7.63 2.68 27.92
C GLU A 56 8.72 2.66 26.84
N GLU A 57 9.99 2.53 27.23
CA GLU A 57 11.12 2.36 26.31
C GLU A 57 11.09 0.96 25.68
N ALA A 58 11.07 0.87 24.35
CA ALA A 58 11.12 -0.42 23.66
C ALA A 58 12.50 -1.07 23.81
N SER A 59 12.56 -2.30 24.31
CA SER A 59 13.80 -3.09 24.33
C SER A 59 14.12 -3.70 22.96
N GLU A 60 15.41 -3.83 22.65
CA GLU A 60 16.01 -4.32 21.39
C GLU A 60 15.44 -5.67 20.89
N ASN A 61 14.92 -6.51 21.79
CA ASN A 61 14.39 -7.85 21.47
C ASN A 61 12.89 -7.91 21.16
N THR A 62 12.22 -6.77 21.11
CA THR A 62 10.77 -6.69 20.83
C THR A 62 10.52 -5.66 19.76
N ILE A 63 11.02 -5.89 18.54
CA ILE A 63 10.46 -5.24 17.37
C ILE A 63 9.04 -5.80 17.23
N PRO A 64 7.97 -5.02 17.47
CA PRO A 64 6.64 -5.49 17.15
C PRO A 64 6.64 -5.67 15.64
N ILE A 65 6.41 -6.89 15.17
CA ILE A 65 6.09 -7.14 13.77
C ILE A 65 4.99 -6.12 13.45
N PRO A 66 5.19 -5.23 12.46
CA PRO A 66 4.18 -4.24 12.14
C PRO A 66 2.86 -4.98 11.93
N PRO A 67 1.77 -4.56 12.61
CA PRO A 67 0.48 -5.19 12.36
C PRO A 67 0.24 -5.07 10.86
N VAL A 68 -0.08 -6.18 10.20
CA VAL A 68 -0.53 -6.15 8.80
C VAL A 68 -1.74 -5.23 8.80
N LEU A 69 -1.55 -4.02 8.28
CA LEU A 69 -2.61 -3.04 8.23
C LEU A 69 -3.70 -3.62 7.32
N PRO A 70 -4.98 -3.59 7.73
CA PRO A 70 -6.05 -3.94 6.82
C PRO A 70 -5.94 -3.02 5.60
N LYS A 71 -6.06 -3.60 4.40
CA LYS A 71 -6.04 -2.83 3.15
C LYS A 71 -7.05 -1.69 3.26
N THR A 72 -6.64 -0.50 2.89
CA THR A 72 -7.53 0.65 2.80
C THR A 72 -8.60 0.37 1.75
N GLU A 73 -9.78 1.00 1.88
CA GLU A 73 -10.83 0.89 0.86
C GLU A 73 -10.32 1.23 -0.55
N MET A 74 -9.38 2.16 -0.65
CA MET A 74 -8.75 2.53 -1.92
C MET A 74 -7.88 1.41 -2.50
N GLU A 75 -7.09 0.72 -1.68
CA GLU A 75 -6.26 -0.41 -2.11
C GLU A 75 -7.14 -1.60 -2.53
N ILE A 76 -8.22 -1.88 -1.79
CA ILE A 76 -9.20 -2.90 -2.16
C ILE A 76 -9.82 -2.57 -3.52
N LEU A 77 -10.27 -1.32 -3.69
CA LEU A 77 -10.85 -0.88 -4.97
C LEU A 77 -9.85 -0.94 -6.12
N GLN A 78 -8.56 -0.68 -5.89
CA GLN A 78 -7.53 -0.80 -6.92
C GLN A 78 -7.30 -2.25 -7.33
N GLU A 79 -7.26 -3.18 -6.37
CA GLU A 79 -7.13 -4.60 -6.64
C GLU A 79 -8.35 -5.15 -7.38
N ASP A 80 -9.56 -4.80 -6.94
CA ASP A 80 -10.80 -5.19 -7.61
C ASP A 80 -10.84 -4.62 -9.03
N ASN A 81 -10.43 -3.38 -9.23
CA ASN A 81 -10.39 -2.76 -10.56
C ASN A 81 -9.37 -3.44 -11.48
N LEU A 82 -8.21 -3.83 -10.94
CA LEU A 82 -7.20 -4.58 -11.67
C LEU A 82 -7.72 -5.97 -12.06
N ALA A 83 -8.32 -6.70 -11.13
CA ALA A 83 -8.89 -8.02 -11.36
C ALA A 83 -10.00 -7.98 -12.42
N LEU A 84 -10.90 -6.98 -12.35
CA LEU A 84 -11.95 -6.79 -13.35
C LEU A 84 -11.37 -6.47 -14.72
N LYS A 85 -10.35 -5.61 -14.82
CA LYS A 85 -9.68 -5.31 -16.09
C LYS A 85 -9.03 -6.55 -16.70
N MET A 86 -8.39 -7.38 -15.88
CA MET A 86 -7.80 -8.64 -16.34
C MET A 86 -8.87 -9.60 -16.86
N ALA A 87 -9.97 -9.78 -16.11
CA ALA A 87 -11.07 -10.64 -16.55
C ALA A 87 -11.72 -10.15 -17.85
N ILE A 88 -11.86 -8.83 -18.02
CA ILE A 88 -12.36 -8.24 -19.28
C ILE A 88 -11.40 -8.51 -20.43
N ALA A 89 -10.09 -8.35 -20.23
CA ALA A 89 -9.10 -8.61 -21.25
C ALA A 89 -9.09 -10.09 -21.67
N GLU A 90 -9.14 -11.01 -20.71
CA GLU A 90 -9.20 -12.45 -20.97
C GLU A 90 -10.48 -12.84 -21.72
N MET A 91 -11.64 -12.29 -21.33
CA MET A 91 -12.89 -12.52 -22.07
C MET A 91 -12.82 -11.96 -23.49
N ALA A 92 -12.24 -10.77 -23.69
CA ALA A 92 -12.10 -10.18 -25.02
C ALA A 92 -11.21 -11.05 -25.93
N GLU A 93 -10.10 -11.54 -25.41
CA GLU A 93 -9.20 -12.44 -26.14
C GLU A 93 -9.91 -13.75 -26.52
N LYS A 94 -10.66 -14.36 -25.57
CA LYS A 94 -11.42 -15.58 -25.83
C LYS A 94 -12.51 -15.39 -26.88
N ILE A 95 -13.22 -14.26 -26.83
CA ILE A 95 -14.24 -13.93 -27.83
C ILE A 95 -13.59 -13.77 -29.21
N GLU A 96 -12.42 -13.13 -29.29
CA GLU A 96 -11.71 -12.94 -30.54
C GLU A 96 -11.20 -14.28 -31.11
N SER A 97 -10.63 -15.15 -30.28
CA SER A 97 -10.18 -16.48 -30.70
C SER A 97 -11.35 -17.35 -31.17
N GLU A 98 -12.45 -17.40 -30.42
CA GLU A 98 -13.65 -18.16 -30.80
C GLU A 98 -14.25 -17.66 -32.12
N LYS A 99 -14.24 -16.34 -32.33
CA LYS A 99 -14.69 -15.75 -33.59
C LYS A 99 -13.80 -16.17 -34.77
N ILE A 100 -12.48 -16.19 -34.59
CA ILE A 100 -11.54 -16.64 -35.61
C ILE A 100 -11.78 -18.11 -35.94
N GLU A 101 -11.87 -18.98 -34.93
CA GLU A 101 -12.16 -20.41 -35.10
C GLU A 101 -13.47 -20.65 -35.85
N MET A 102 -14.53 -19.92 -35.48
CA MET A 102 -15.82 -20.02 -36.16
C MET A 102 -15.72 -19.59 -37.63
N MET A 103 -15.02 -18.49 -37.93
CA MET A 103 -14.83 -18.04 -39.31
C MET A 103 -14.05 -19.05 -40.15
N LEU A 104 -13.04 -19.71 -39.56
CA LEU A 104 -12.28 -20.77 -40.21
C LEU A 104 -13.17 -21.99 -40.50
N ALA A 105 -13.94 -22.46 -39.52
CA ALA A 105 -14.87 -23.58 -39.71
C ALA A 105 -15.92 -23.30 -40.80
N VAL A 106 -16.44 -22.06 -40.86
CA VAL A 106 -17.35 -21.63 -41.92
C VAL A 106 -16.67 -21.62 -43.30
N ALA A 107 -15.41 -21.19 -43.38
CA ALA A 107 -14.65 -21.20 -44.62
C ALA A 107 -14.41 -22.64 -45.13
N GLU A 108 -14.02 -23.56 -44.26
CA GLU A 108 -13.83 -24.98 -44.60
C GLU A 108 -15.12 -25.63 -45.10
N LEU A 109 -16.25 -25.38 -44.43
CA LEU A 109 -17.57 -25.85 -44.87
C LEU A 109 -17.92 -25.30 -46.26
N ALA A 110 -17.63 -24.02 -46.53
CA ALA A 110 -17.89 -23.40 -47.82
C ALA A 110 -17.04 -24.01 -48.95
N GLU A 111 -15.80 -24.41 -48.66
CA GLU A 111 -14.94 -25.12 -49.63
C GLU A 111 -15.42 -26.54 -49.92
N LEU A 112 -15.86 -27.29 -48.90
CA LEU A 112 -16.42 -28.64 -49.09
C LEU A 112 -17.66 -28.62 -50.00
N ILE A 113 -18.51 -27.60 -49.88
CA ILE A 113 -19.68 -27.43 -50.76
C ILE A 113 -19.24 -27.10 -52.20
N LYS A 114 -18.15 -26.33 -52.39
CA LYS A 114 -17.65 -25.98 -53.73
C LYS A 114 -16.86 -27.10 -54.42
N GLY A 115 -16.19 -27.97 -53.66
CA GLY A 115 -15.36 -29.06 -54.18
C GLY A 115 -16.10 -30.39 -54.43
N GLY A 116 -17.40 -30.46 -54.10
CA GLY A 116 -18.22 -31.68 -54.19
C GLY A 116 -19.04 -31.86 -55.48
N ALA A 117 -18.65 -31.23 -56.60
CA ALA A 117 -19.30 -31.37 -57.90
C ALA A 117 -18.34 -31.88 -58.98
#